data_AF-A0A2E2IUY6-F1
#
_entry.id   AF-A0A2E2IUY6-F1
#
_cell.length_a   1.000
_cell.length_b   1.000
_cell.length_c   1.000
_cell.angle_alpha   90.00
_cell.angle_beta   90.00
_cell.angle_gamma   90.00
#
_symmetry.space_group_name_H-M   'P 1'
#
loop_
_entity.id
_entity.type
_entity.pdbx_description
1 polymer ?
#
loop_
_entity_poly.entity_id
_entity_poly.type
_entity_poly.pdbx_seq_one_letter_code
_entity_poly.pdbx_strand_id
1 'polypeptide(L)'
;MRAAIAGLGLLSTVAFIPAASAQSGDLVARYDRSVGHSESVPVVLNADEREFYRDLFTAIDREQWEQVEAQLKRRESGVLHQVATAEYYTHANSPRVSAEQVSNWFEDGVDLPQAEQLGRIGANRGLERTPYIPQAQSFARQPSSPKRILPRPIDDGSISASEKQSILDRIVNDDPAGAHAILMGIDGQLSSAARAEWRQRVAWSYYIENDDQNALALAETVSQGSGPWVAEGEWVAGLAAWRMGYCALAGEAFQKSAATSTNSELTAAAHYWAHRSLVRCREPEAAQQQLYAAANHDETMYGMLAIDQLGIEVPANAPAPGFDRIDWDNIADRSNVRVAVALTEIGRPGLADEVLRHEARIGRGRDYPAIARLARELGLPATQLFMASYAPYGMQSDPSLRFPLAHWQPTTGWSVDPSLAFAHALQESNFRARAVSPANARGLMQITPITVREHAPRLNMSASYVNLDDPEVNLAFGQRNLEMLRDSAATQGRLPKIMAAYNAGLSPVDRWNTEINDQNDPLLWMESIPYWETRGYVAIVMRNYWMYERAAGTPSPSRRALAQGLWPQFPQAYRARSAQLDQ
;
A
#
# COMPACT_ATOMS: atom_id res chain seq x y z
N MET A 1 22.59 3.63 79.43
CA MET A 1 23.66 3.01 78.63
C MET A 1 23.00 1.98 77.71
N ARG A 2 23.16 2.18 76.39
CA ARG A 2 22.82 1.28 75.26
C ARG A 2 21.33 1.05 74.96
N ALA A 3 20.91 1.74 73.90
CA ALA A 3 19.65 1.61 73.17
C ALA A 3 19.63 0.32 72.33
N ALA A 4 18.48 -0.37 72.35
CA ALA A 4 18.10 -1.39 71.38
C ALA A 4 17.18 -0.72 70.34
N ILE A 5 17.60 -0.73 69.07
CA ILE A 5 16.80 -0.26 67.95
C ILE A 5 15.98 -1.45 67.45
N ALA A 6 14.66 -1.35 67.60
CA ALA A 6 13.66 -2.25 67.05
C ALA A 6 13.52 -2.02 65.54
N GLY A 7 13.39 -3.12 64.79
CA GLY A 7 13.15 -3.10 63.36
C GLY A 7 11.78 -2.52 63.00
N LEU A 8 11.79 -1.54 62.10
CA LEU A 8 10.61 -1.04 61.41
C LEU A 8 10.49 -1.76 60.06
N GLY A 9 9.55 -2.69 59.98
CA GLY A 9 9.07 -3.24 58.72
C GLY A 9 8.21 -2.18 58.01
N LEU A 10 8.71 -1.68 56.87
CA LEU A 10 7.93 -0.86 55.96
C LEU A 10 7.12 -1.79 55.04
N LEU A 11 5.85 -1.97 55.39
CA LEU A 11 4.81 -2.46 54.49
C LEU A 11 4.55 -1.39 53.42
N SER A 12 5.14 -1.56 52.24
CA SER A 12 4.75 -0.80 51.04
C SER A 12 3.43 -1.34 50.52
N THR A 13 2.34 -0.69 50.92
CA THR A 13 1.03 -0.85 50.29
C THR A 13 1.12 -0.39 48.84
N VAL A 14 1.16 -1.34 47.91
CA VAL A 14 0.97 -1.08 46.48
C VAL A 14 -0.48 -0.66 46.30
N ALA A 15 -0.71 0.65 46.20
CA ALA A 15 -1.98 1.18 45.75
C ALA A 15 -2.15 0.80 44.27
N PHE A 16 -3.06 -0.13 44.00
CA PHE A 16 -3.59 -0.37 42.66
C PHE A 16 -4.29 0.92 42.21
N ILE A 17 -3.59 1.74 41.44
CA ILE A 17 -4.24 2.75 40.60
C ILE A 17 -4.94 1.93 39.51
N PRO A 18 -6.28 1.98 39.40
CA PRO A 18 -6.94 1.33 38.27
C PRO A 18 -6.42 2.05 37.02
N ALA A 19 -5.80 1.29 36.12
CA ALA A 19 -5.45 1.80 34.81
C ALA A 19 -6.71 2.44 34.23
N ALA A 20 -6.66 3.75 34.00
CA ALA A 20 -7.68 4.42 33.22
C ALA A 20 -7.74 3.66 31.90
N SER A 21 -8.83 2.95 31.68
CA SER A 21 -9.20 2.39 30.39
C SER A 21 -9.32 3.58 29.45
N ALA A 22 -8.21 3.94 28.80
CA ALA A 22 -8.24 4.77 27.62
C ALA A 22 -9.26 4.12 26.68
N GLN A 23 -10.19 4.91 26.17
CA GLN A 23 -11.15 4.50 25.16
C GLN A 23 -10.39 4.04 23.91
N SER A 24 -9.87 2.80 23.92
CA SER A 24 -9.44 2.06 22.75
C SER A 24 -10.70 1.46 22.12
N GLY A 25 -11.58 2.35 21.67
CA GLY A 25 -12.78 2.00 20.93
C GLY A 25 -12.60 2.46 19.50
N ASP A 26 -12.85 1.55 18.56
CA ASP A 26 -13.42 1.88 17.25
C ASP A 26 -12.48 2.20 16.06
N LEU A 27 -11.32 1.54 15.97
CA LEU A 27 -10.56 1.42 14.70
C LEU A 27 -10.31 -0.02 14.26
N VAL A 28 -10.31 -0.98 15.20
CA VAL A 28 -10.10 -2.42 14.94
C VAL A 28 -11.23 -3.05 14.10
N ALA A 29 -12.38 -2.38 13.93
CA ALA A 29 -13.59 -2.97 13.34
C ALA A 29 -14.18 -2.22 12.12
N ARG A 30 -13.53 -1.17 11.58
CA ARG A 30 -14.09 -0.42 10.43
C ARG A 30 -13.92 -1.10 9.06
N TYR A 31 -13.61 -2.39 9.06
CA TYR A 31 -13.70 -3.27 7.89
C TYR A 31 -15.03 -4.04 7.84
N ASP A 32 -15.87 -3.86 8.88
CA ASP A 32 -17.22 -4.40 8.89
C ASP A 32 -18.26 -3.44 8.28
N ARG A 33 -19.19 -3.93 7.45
CA ARG A 33 -20.29 -3.18 6.84
C ARG A 33 -21.29 -2.67 7.89
N SER A 34 -21.18 -3.16 9.13
CA SER A 34 -22.11 -2.91 10.23
C SER A 34 -21.96 -1.54 10.91
N VAL A 35 -21.20 -0.61 10.34
CA VAL A 35 -21.19 0.77 10.85
C VAL A 35 -22.54 1.41 10.51
N GLY A 36 -23.44 1.42 11.50
CA GLY A 36 -24.54 2.37 11.53
C GLY A 36 -23.96 3.76 11.33
N HIS A 37 -24.62 4.57 10.50
CA HIS A 37 -24.30 5.97 10.17
C HIS A 37 -23.35 6.60 11.17
N SER A 38 -22.14 6.94 10.72
CA SER A 38 -21.21 7.74 11.52
C SER A 38 -21.96 8.94 12.07
N GLU A 39 -22.04 9.10 13.39
CA GLU A 39 -22.78 10.21 14.00
C GLU A 39 -22.26 11.57 13.51
N SER A 40 -21.02 11.62 12.99
CA SER A 40 -20.39 12.82 12.45
C SER A 40 -20.73 13.13 10.99
N VAL A 41 -21.18 12.15 10.18
CA VAL A 41 -21.61 12.37 8.79
C VAL A 41 -23.14 12.31 8.71
N PRO A 42 -23.84 13.45 8.62
CA PRO A 42 -25.30 13.45 8.55
C PRO A 42 -25.80 12.79 7.27
N VAL A 43 -26.94 12.12 7.38
CA VAL A 43 -27.70 11.66 6.21
C VAL A 43 -28.15 12.86 5.39
N VAL A 44 -27.81 12.87 4.10
CA VAL A 44 -28.16 13.96 3.19
C VAL A 44 -29.32 13.63 2.25
N LEU A 45 -29.71 12.35 2.14
CA LEU A 45 -30.89 11.90 1.40
C LEU A 45 -31.92 11.22 2.32
N ASN A 46 -33.18 11.59 2.19
CA ASN A 46 -34.26 10.83 2.84
C ASN A 46 -34.47 9.44 2.18
N ALA A 47 -35.34 8.60 2.75
CA ALA A 47 -35.57 7.24 2.24
C ALA A 47 -36.05 7.22 0.78
N ASP A 48 -37.04 8.05 0.44
CA ASP A 48 -37.62 8.14 -0.91
C ASP A 48 -36.59 8.65 -1.93
N GLU A 49 -35.75 9.61 -1.53
CA GLU A 49 -34.63 10.09 -2.33
C GLU A 49 -33.60 9.01 -2.62
N ARG A 50 -33.22 8.21 -1.62
CA ARG A 50 -32.26 7.12 -1.81
C ARG A 50 -32.78 6.06 -2.76
N GLU A 51 -34.04 5.65 -2.62
CA GLU A 51 -34.66 4.69 -3.52
C GLU A 51 -34.73 5.24 -4.95
N PHE A 52 -35.24 6.48 -5.10
CA PHE A 52 -35.33 7.14 -6.41
C PHE A 52 -33.97 7.22 -7.12
N TYR A 53 -32.92 7.69 -6.44
CA TYR A 53 -31.62 7.84 -7.08
C TYR A 53 -30.93 6.51 -7.33
N ARG A 54 -31.11 5.48 -6.49
CA ARG A 54 -30.63 4.12 -6.79
C ARG A 54 -31.23 3.59 -8.09
N ASP A 55 -32.54 3.76 -8.26
CA ASP A 55 -33.24 3.33 -9.47
C ASP A 55 -32.79 4.11 -10.70
N LEU A 56 -32.65 5.44 -10.58
CA LEU A 56 -32.18 6.30 -11.67
C LEU A 56 -30.77 5.93 -12.13
N PHE A 57 -29.84 5.78 -11.20
CA PHE A 57 -28.47 5.39 -11.54
C PHE A 57 -28.38 3.96 -12.08
N THR A 58 -29.23 3.04 -11.62
CA THR A 58 -29.35 1.70 -12.19
C THR A 58 -29.88 1.75 -13.64
N ALA A 59 -30.85 2.62 -13.91
CA ALA A 59 -31.37 2.83 -15.26
C ALA A 59 -30.30 3.44 -16.20
N ILE A 60 -29.46 4.35 -15.70
CA ILE A 60 -28.31 4.88 -16.44
C ILE A 60 -27.33 3.75 -16.78
N ASP A 61 -26.93 2.93 -15.80
CA ASP A 61 -25.99 1.83 -16.03
C ASP A 61 -26.52 0.77 -17.01
N ARG A 62 -27.85 0.59 -17.06
CA ARG A 62 -28.54 -0.33 -17.98
C ARG A 62 -28.92 0.30 -19.31
N GLU A 63 -28.54 1.56 -19.54
CA GLU A 63 -28.82 2.30 -20.76
C GLU A 63 -30.32 2.47 -21.08
N GLN A 64 -31.16 2.57 -20.04
CA GLN A 64 -32.62 2.67 -20.14
C GLN A 64 -33.06 4.14 -20.31
N TRP A 65 -32.68 4.77 -21.42
CA TRP A 65 -32.77 6.24 -21.58
C TRP A 65 -34.17 6.84 -21.47
N GLU A 66 -35.21 6.18 -22.00
CA GLU A 66 -36.59 6.68 -21.85
C GLU A 66 -37.01 6.74 -20.37
N GLN A 67 -36.59 5.76 -19.57
CA GLN A 67 -36.84 5.73 -18.13
C GLN A 67 -36.05 6.84 -17.41
N VAL A 68 -34.77 7.02 -17.77
CA VAL A 68 -33.91 8.07 -17.22
C VAL A 68 -34.52 9.46 -17.45
N GLU A 69 -34.95 9.75 -18.68
CA GLU A 69 -35.59 11.04 -18.99
C GLU A 69 -36.90 11.26 -18.23
N ALA A 70 -37.74 10.24 -18.13
CA ALA A 70 -38.98 10.32 -17.37
C ALA A 70 -38.73 10.56 -15.88
N GLN A 71 -37.72 9.91 -15.30
CA GLN A 71 -37.32 10.09 -13.91
C GLN A 71 -36.74 11.49 -13.66
N LEU A 72 -35.83 11.98 -14.51
CA LEU A 72 -35.25 13.32 -14.39
C LEU A 72 -36.32 14.43 -14.49
N LYS A 73 -37.33 14.27 -15.35
CA LYS A 73 -38.49 15.18 -15.44
C LYS A 73 -39.41 15.10 -14.22
N ARG A 74 -39.55 13.93 -13.61
CA ARG A 74 -40.38 13.75 -12.41
C ARG A 74 -39.77 14.44 -11.18
N ARG A 75 -38.45 14.59 -11.14
CA ARG A 75 -37.73 15.25 -10.05
C ARG A 75 -36.61 16.13 -10.61
N GLU A 76 -36.98 17.39 -10.87
CA GLU A 76 -36.12 18.42 -11.45
C GLU A 76 -35.10 19.03 -10.46
N SER A 77 -35.16 18.63 -9.18
CA SER A 77 -34.24 19.13 -8.15
C SER A 77 -33.86 18.04 -7.15
N GLY A 78 -32.74 18.24 -6.46
CA GLY A 78 -32.24 17.34 -5.42
C GLY A 78 -30.72 17.22 -5.44
N VAL A 79 -30.15 16.69 -4.36
CA VAL A 79 -28.69 16.65 -4.15
C VAL A 79 -27.95 15.96 -5.29
N LEU A 80 -28.53 14.89 -5.82
CA LEU A 80 -27.92 14.09 -6.88
C LEU A 80 -28.43 14.43 -8.29
N HIS A 81 -29.34 15.40 -8.43
CA HIS A 81 -29.97 15.69 -9.73
C HIS A 81 -28.92 16.06 -10.79
N GLN A 82 -28.07 17.05 -10.52
CA GLN A 82 -27.11 17.51 -11.52
C GLN A 82 -26.05 16.47 -11.86
N VAL A 83 -25.57 15.69 -10.88
CA VAL A 83 -24.60 14.62 -11.18
C VAL A 83 -25.25 13.50 -11.99
N ALA A 84 -26.50 13.11 -11.70
CA ALA A 84 -27.21 12.10 -12.49
C ALA A 84 -27.47 12.58 -13.93
N THR A 85 -27.88 13.85 -14.10
CA THR A 85 -28.04 14.48 -15.42
C THR A 85 -26.71 14.55 -16.17
N ALA A 86 -25.61 14.85 -15.49
CA ALA A 86 -24.28 14.87 -16.10
C ALA A 86 -23.84 13.48 -16.57
N GLU A 87 -24.04 12.44 -15.75
CA GLU A 87 -23.76 11.06 -16.12
C GLU A 87 -24.59 10.64 -17.33
N TYR A 88 -25.88 11.00 -17.37
CA TYR A 88 -26.73 10.76 -18.54
C TYR A 88 -26.20 11.48 -19.79
N TYR A 89 -25.94 12.79 -19.71
CA TYR A 89 -25.54 13.62 -20.85
C TYR A 89 -24.15 13.29 -21.42
N THR A 90 -23.26 12.77 -20.57
CA THR A 90 -21.89 12.43 -20.96
C THR A 90 -21.71 10.96 -21.32
N HIS A 91 -22.73 10.12 -21.09
CA HIS A 91 -22.68 8.71 -21.43
C HIS A 91 -22.58 8.49 -22.95
N ALA A 92 -21.67 7.62 -23.39
CA ALA A 92 -21.36 7.43 -24.80
C ALA A 92 -22.55 6.97 -25.65
N ASN A 93 -23.45 6.17 -25.07
CA ASN A 93 -24.63 5.61 -25.74
C ASN A 93 -25.91 6.43 -25.48
N SER A 94 -25.84 7.55 -24.76
CA SER A 94 -27.01 8.39 -24.49
C SER A 94 -27.49 9.14 -25.74
N PRO A 95 -28.78 9.54 -25.78
CA PRO A 95 -29.29 10.50 -26.74
C PRO A 95 -28.49 11.80 -26.76
N ARG A 96 -28.42 12.42 -27.95
CA ARG A 96 -27.68 13.68 -28.12
C ARG A 96 -28.38 14.81 -27.36
N VAL A 97 -27.62 15.49 -26.53
CA VAL A 97 -28.07 16.65 -25.76
C VAL A 97 -28.00 17.95 -26.58
N SER A 98 -28.98 18.85 -26.36
CA SER A 98 -29.03 20.17 -26.99
C SER A 98 -28.17 21.20 -26.23
N ALA A 99 -27.84 22.33 -26.88
CA ALA A 99 -27.14 23.43 -26.23
C ALA A 99 -27.95 24.03 -25.07
N GLU A 100 -29.28 24.09 -25.20
CA GLU A 100 -30.20 24.56 -24.16
C GLU A 100 -30.19 23.63 -22.93
N GLN A 101 -30.22 22.31 -23.14
CA GLN A 101 -30.13 21.34 -22.06
C GLN A 101 -28.81 21.46 -21.27
N VAL A 102 -27.70 21.67 -21.98
CA VAL A 102 -26.38 21.91 -21.36
C VAL A 102 -26.36 23.25 -20.62
N SER A 103 -26.96 24.30 -21.19
CA SER A 103 -27.08 25.61 -20.55
C SER A 103 -27.87 25.54 -19.24
N ASN A 104 -28.97 24.79 -19.21
CA ASN A 104 -29.79 24.63 -18.00
C ASN A 104 -29.07 23.80 -16.93
N TRP A 105 -28.31 22.78 -17.33
CA TRP A 105 -27.49 21.99 -16.40
C TRP A 105 -26.45 22.85 -15.65
N PHE A 106 -25.91 23.86 -16.34
CA PHE A 106 -24.93 24.78 -15.77
C PHE A 106 -25.47 25.71 -14.67
N GLU A 107 -26.78 25.77 -14.44
CA GLU A 107 -27.34 26.60 -13.36
C GLU A 107 -26.84 26.15 -11.97
N ASP A 108 -26.73 24.84 -11.74
CA ASP A 108 -26.25 24.27 -10.47
C ASP A 108 -25.09 23.26 -10.63
N GLY A 109 -24.66 22.98 -11.86
CA GLY A 109 -23.67 21.93 -12.17
C GLY A 109 -22.21 22.38 -12.24
N VAL A 110 -21.91 23.68 -12.13
CA VAL A 110 -20.56 24.23 -12.44
C VAL A 110 -19.41 23.67 -11.59
N ASP A 111 -19.70 23.22 -10.36
CA ASP A 111 -18.71 22.67 -9.44
C ASP A 111 -18.44 21.18 -9.69
N LEU A 112 -19.24 20.49 -10.52
CA LEU A 112 -19.11 19.06 -10.75
C LEU A 112 -17.95 18.74 -11.72
N PRO A 113 -17.31 17.56 -11.59
CA PRO A 113 -16.18 17.17 -12.44
C PRO A 113 -16.51 17.13 -13.94
N GLN A 114 -17.78 16.94 -14.31
CA GLN A 114 -18.25 16.88 -15.68
C GLN A 114 -18.35 18.27 -16.36
N ALA A 115 -18.22 19.37 -15.61
CA ALA A 115 -18.46 20.74 -16.12
C ALA A 115 -17.62 21.08 -17.36
N GLU A 116 -16.33 20.72 -17.38
CA GLU A 116 -15.45 20.96 -18.55
C GLU A 116 -15.85 20.12 -19.77
N GLN A 117 -16.30 18.88 -19.57
CA GLN A 117 -16.78 18.04 -20.67
C GLN A 117 -18.09 18.57 -21.23
N LEU A 118 -19.04 18.92 -20.37
CA LEU A 118 -20.32 19.49 -20.78
C LEU A 118 -20.15 20.85 -21.44
N GLY A 119 -19.19 21.67 -21.00
CA GLY A 119 -18.84 22.93 -21.67
C GLY A 119 -18.38 22.72 -23.12
N ARG A 120 -17.54 21.70 -23.35
CA ARG A 120 -17.11 21.32 -24.71
C ARG A 120 -18.26 20.77 -25.55
N ILE A 121 -19.12 19.93 -24.96
CA ILE A 121 -20.32 19.43 -25.63
C ILE A 121 -21.22 20.60 -26.02
N GLY A 122 -21.53 21.51 -25.10
CA GLY A 122 -22.35 22.69 -25.36
C GLY A 122 -21.78 23.58 -26.45
N ALA A 123 -20.48 23.91 -26.40
CA ALA A 123 -19.81 24.73 -27.41
C ALA A 123 -19.93 24.11 -28.81
N ASN A 124 -19.71 22.79 -28.94
CA ASN A 124 -19.89 22.05 -30.19
C ASN A 124 -21.34 22.03 -30.68
N ARG A 125 -22.31 22.35 -29.82
CA ARG A 125 -23.75 22.41 -30.13
C ARG A 125 -24.27 23.84 -30.32
N GLY A 126 -23.39 24.84 -30.31
CA GLY A 126 -23.77 26.24 -30.53
C GLY A 126 -24.02 27.04 -29.25
N LEU A 127 -23.60 26.55 -28.08
CA LEU A 127 -23.60 27.36 -26.85
C LEU A 127 -22.56 28.48 -26.97
N GLU A 128 -23.00 29.71 -27.15
CA GLU A 128 -22.11 30.87 -27.39
C GLU A 128 -21.35 31.33 -26.13
N ARG A 129 -21.91 31.09 -24.94
CA ARG A 129 -21.31 31.47 -23.66
C ARG A 129 -21.44 30.33 -22.66
N THR A 130 -20.31 29.91 -22.11
CA THR A 130 -20.23 29.03 -20.95
C THR A 130 -20.07 29.87 -19.68
N PRO A 131 -20.67 29.46 -18.55
CA PRO A 131 -20.45 30.14 -17.28
C PRO A 131 -18.99 30.00 -16.84
N TYR A 132 -18.63 30.74 -15.79
CA TYR A 132 -17.34 30.52 -15.14
C TYR A 132 -17.31 29.13 -14.47
N ILE A 133 -16.35 28.30 -14.87
CA ILE A 133 -16.08 26.99 -14.28
C ILE A 133 -14.89 27.15 -13.32
N PRO A 134 -15.03 26.76 -12.03
CA PRO A 134 -13.93 26.77 -11.08
C PRO A 134 -12.69 26.05 -11.60
N GLN A 135 -11.54 26.72 -11.52
CA GLN A 135 -10.27 26.15 -11.96
C GLN A 135 -9.64 25.33 -10.84
N ALA A 136 -9.06 24.18 -11.18
CA ALA A 136 -8.28 23.38 -10.23
C ALA A 136 -7.08 24.20 -9.71
N GLN A 137 -6.92 24.27 -8.39
CA GLN A 137 -5.75 24.88 -7.78
C GLN A 137 -4.48 24.06 -8.04
N SER A 138 -3.32 24.69 -7.88
CA SER A 138 -2.03 23.98 -8.01
C SER A 138 -1.69 23.19 -6.75
N PHE A 139 -1.08 22.02 -6.91
CA PHE A 139 -0.71 21.12 -5.82
C PHE A 139 0.80 20.91 -5.75
N ALA A 140 1.31 20.73 -4.53
CA ALA A 140 2.66 20.26 -4.26
C ALA A 140 2.65 18.74 -4.07
N ARG A 141 3.60 18.06 -4.71
CA ARG A 141 3.82 16.62 -4.52
C ARG A 141 4.31 16.37 -3.09
N GLN A 142 3.70 15.40 -2.43
CA GLN A 142 4.01 15.02 -1.06
C GLN A 142 4.99 13.83 -1.04
N PRO A 143 5.71 13.60 0.07
CA PRO A 143 6.52 12.39 0.22
C PRO A 143 5.64 11.14 0.09
N SER A 144 6.08 10.16 -0.68
CA SER A 144 5.40 8.86 -0.82
C SER A 144 5.84 7.90 0.28
N SER A 145 5.07 6.83 0.51
CA SER A 145 5.55 5.70 1.32
C SER A 145 6.90 5.20 0.78
N PRO A 146 7.85 4.84 1.65
CA PRO A 146 9.09 4.22 1.24
C PRO A 146 8.86 2.96 0.39
N LYS A 147 9.68 2.76 -0.63
CA LYS A 147 9.71 1.53 -1.43
C LYS A 147 11.16 1.22 -1.78
N ARG A 148 11.53 -0.06 -1.73
CA ARG A 148 12.86 -0.51 -2.15
C ARG A 148 12.88 -0.43 -3.68
N ILE A 149 13.74 0.44 -4.21
CA ILE A 149 13.93 0.64 -5.65
C ILE A 149 15.42 0.53 -5.96
N LEU A 150 15.76 -0.04 -7.11
CA LEU A 150 17.13 0.01 -7.60
C LEU A 150 17.48 1.44 -8.03
N PRO A 151 18.75 1.85 -7.87
CA PRO A 151 19.27 3.01 -8.56
C PRO A 151 18.99 2.97 -10.07
N ARG A 152 18.94 4.15 -10.70
CA ARG A 152 18.82 4.22 -12.16
C ARG A 152 20.06 3.56 -12.80
N PRO A 153 19.88 2.74 -13.86
CA PRO A 153 21.01 2.26 -14.65
C PRO A 153 21.84 3.43 -15.20
N ILE A 154 23.15 3.25 -15.21
CA ILE A 154 24.11 4.20 -15.75
C ILE A 154 24.17 4.02 -17.27
N ASP A 155 23.87 5.09 -17.99
CA ASP A 155 23.91 5.14 -19.45
C ASP A 155 24.68 6.37 -19.92
N ASP A 156 25.98 6.35 -19.67
CA ASP A 156 26.92 7.44 -19.99
C ASP A 156 27.85 7.09 -21.17
N GLY A 157 27.60 5.97 -21.84
CA GLY A 157 28.39 5.49 -22.96
C GLY A 157 29.71 4.80 -22.60
N SER A 158 30.06 4.65 -21.32
CA SER A 158 31.30 3.98 -20.91
C SER A 158 31.28 2.45 -21.04
N ILE A 159 30.10 1.86 -21.25
CA ILE A 159 29.90 0.45 -21.57
C ILE A 159 29.01 0.32 -22.81
N SER A 160 29.43 -0.50 -23.78
CA SER A 160 28.67 -0.72 -25.02
C SER A 160 27.44 -1.60 -24.79
N ALA A 161 26.42 -1.46 -25.64
CA ALA A 161 25.21 -2.28 -25.55
C ALA A 161 25.50 -3.80 -25.67
N SER A 162 26.48 -4.19 -26.48
CA SER A 162 26.91 -5.59 -26.62
C SER A 162 27.57 -6.14 -25.34
N GLU A 163 28.38 -5.33 -24.65
CA GLU A 163 28.99 -5.74 -23.38
C GLU A 163 27.93 -5.85 -22.29
N LYS A 164 27.01 -4.88 -22.19
CA LYS A 164 25.86 -4.95 -21.27
C LYS A 164 25.09 -6.26 -21.47
N GLN A 165 24.72 -6.56 -22.71
CA GLN A 165 23.97 -7.77 -23.03
C GLN A 165 24.76 -9.04 -22.70
N SER A 166 26.05 -9.08 -23.05
CA SER A 166 26.89 -10.26 -22.79
C SER A 166 27.04 -10.57 -21.30
N ILE A 167 27.17 -9.54 -20.45
CA ILE A 167 27.20 -9.72 -18.98
C ILE A 167 25.83 -10.18 -18.48
N LEU A 168 24.74 -9.55 -18.93
CA LEU A 168 23.38 -9.92 -18.50
C LEU A 168 23.00 -11.34 -18.94
N ASP A 169 23.40 -11.77 -20.14
CA ASP A 169 23.17 -13.13 -20.63
C ASP A 169 23.86 -14.16 -19.74
N ARG A 170 25.08 -13.86 -19.25
CA ARG A 170 25.80 -14.73 -18.32
C ARG A 170 25.08 -14.81 -16.97
N ILE A 171 24.63 -13.68 -16.43
CA ILE A 171 23.87 -13.61 -15.16
C ILE A 171 22.56 -14.41 -15.28
N VAL A 172 21.83 -14.29 -16.38
CA VAL A 172 20.54 -14.99 -16.59
C VAL A 172 20.72 -16.51 -16.75
N ASN A 173 21.91 -16.96 -17.16
CA ASN A 173 22.25 -18.37 -17.31
C ASN A 173 23.08 -18.92 -16.13
N ASP A 174 23.00 -18.28 -14.96
CA ASP A 174 23.65 -18.70 -13.72
C ASP A 174 25.19 -18.87 -13.87
N ASP A 175 25.83 -18.02 -14.70
CA ASP A 175 27.28 -18.01 -14.96
C ASP A 175 27.94 -16.71 -14.45
N PRO A 176 28.00 -16.49 -13.12
CA PRO A 176 28.62 -15.29 -12.55
C PRO A 176 30.12 -15.20 -12.86
N ALA A 177 30.83 -16.32 -12.99
CA ALA A 177 32.24 -16.34 -13.34
C ALA A 177 32.51 -15.85 -14.76
N GLY A 178 31.69 -16.27 -15.73
CA GLY A 178 31.74 -15.76 -17.09
C GLY A 178 31.37 -14.28 -17.17
N ALA A 179 30.36 -13.84 -16.41
CA ALA A 179 30.00 -12.43 -16.29
C ALA A 179 31.17 -11.58 -15.75
N HIS A 180 31.82 -12.06 -14.70
CA HIS A 180 32.98 -11.41 -14.08
C HIS A 180 34.17 -11.35 -15.03
N ALA A 181 34.44 -12.41 -15.80
CA ALA A 181 35.53 -12.41 -16.78
C ALA A 181 35.36 -11.31 -17.84
N ILE A 182 34.13 -11.09 -18.32
CA ILE A 182 33.83 -9.99 -19.24
C ILE A 182 34.02 -8.64 -18.55
N LEU A 183 33.48 -8.48 -17.34
CA LEU A 183 33.60 -7.25 -16.57
C LEU A 183 35.07 -6.85 -16.34
N MET A 184 35.94 -7.79 -15.95
CA MET A 184 37.37 -7.53 -15.76
C MET A 184 38.05 -6.98 -17.02
N GLY A 185 37.62 -7.40 -18.21
CA GLY A 185 38.16 -6.91 -19.48
C GLY A 185 37.83 -5.44 -19.77
N ILE A 186 36.74 -4.91 -19.20
CA ILE A 186 36.22 -3.58 -19.50
C ILE A 186 36.28 -2.61 -18.30
N ASP A 187 36.48 -3.11 -17.08
CA ASP A 187 36.35 -2.36 -15.82
C ASP A 187 37.19 -1.06 -15.75
N GLY A 188 38.39 -1.09 -16.35
CA GLY A 188 39.29 0.07 -16.44
C GLY A 188 38.80 1.18 -17.36
N GLN A 189 37.87 0.88 -18.28
CA GLN A 189 37.30 1.81 -19.24
C GLN A 189 35.97 2.41 -18.76
N LEU A 190 35.31 1.76 -17.79
CA LEU A 190 34.06 2.21 -17.22
C LEU A 190 34.22 3.55 -16.50
N SER A 191 33.17 4.38 -16.57
CA SER A 191 33.07 5.52 -15.66
C SER A 191 33.00 5.03 -14.21
N SER A 192 33.30 5.92 -13.26
CA SER A 192 33.22 5.58 -11.83
C SER A 192 31.83 5.10 -11.41
N ALA A 193 30.76 5.68 -11.98
CA ALA A 193 29.39 5.26 -11.69
C ALA A 193 29.02 3.92 -12.34
N ALA A 194 29.40 3.71 -13.60
CA ALA A 194 29.15 2.44 -14.29
C ALA A 194 29.92 1.29 -13.65
N ARG A 195 31.15 1.53 -13.19
CA ARG A 195 31.95 0.55 -12.44
C ARG A 195 31.22 0.08 -11.18
N ALA A 196 30.62 1.00 -10.41
CA ALA A 196 29.86 0.64 -9.21
C ALA A 196 28.65 -0.26 -9.56
N GLU A 197 27.88 0.12 -10.57
CA GLU A 197 26.72 -0.66 -11.03
C GLU A 197 27.12 -2.08 -11.45
N TRP A 198 28.08 -2.22 -12.36
CA TRP A 198 28.37 -3.52 -12.96
C TRP A 198 29.07 -4.48 -12.00
N ARG A 199 29.96 -3.96 -11.13
CA ARG A 199 30.52 -4.76 -10.03
C ARG A 199 29.43 -5.24 -9.07
N GLN A 200 28.47 -4.38 -8.71
CA GLN A 200 27.36 -4.76 -7.85
C GLN A 200 26.50 -5.86 -8.50
N ARG A 201 26.15 -5.73 -9.79
CA ARG A 201 25.32 -6.71 -10.51
C ARG A 201 25.98 -8.08 -10.57
N VAL A 202 27.28 -8.13 -10.89
CA VAL A 202 28.03 -9.39 -10.95
C VAL A 202 28.25 -9.97 -9.55
N ALA A 203 28.53 -9.14 -8.54
CA ALA A 203 28.64 -9.58 -7.15
C ALA A 203 27.31 -10.17 -6.64
N TRP A 204 26.18 -9.54 -6.99
CA TRP A 204 24.85 -10.06 -6.70
C TRP A 204 24.61 -11.42 -7.38
N SER A 205 25.09 -11.59 -8.62
CA SER A 205 25.02 -12.87 -9.33
C SER A 205 25.79 -13.98 -8.61
N TYR A 206 27.00 -13.71 -8.11
CA TYR A 206 27.71 -14.68 -7.26
C TYR A 206 26.93 -15.02 -5.98
N TYR A 207 26.33 -14.01 -5.34
CA TYR A 207 25.61 -14.20 -4.08
C TYR A 207 24.36 -15.10 -4.23
N ILE A 208 23.57 -14.93 -5.29
CA ILE A 208 22.39 -15.76 -5.53
C ILE A 208 22.75 -17.20 -5.91
N GLU A 209 23.92 -17.40 -6.53
CA GLU A 209 24.50 -18.73 -6.79
C GLU A 209 25.23 -19.33 -5.57
N ASN A 210 25.09 -18.70 -4.40
CA ASN A 210 25.70 -19.12 -3.13
C ASN A 210 27.24 -19.17 -3.13
N ASP A 211 27.90 -18.45 -4.06
CA ASP A 211 29.35 -18.23 -4.06
C ASP A 211 29.68 -16.97 -3.25
N ASP A 212 29.49 -17.08 -1.93
CA ASP A 212 29.63 -15.95 -1.00
C ASP A 212 31.06 -15.38 -0.99
N GLN A 213 32.08 -16.20 -1.27
CA GLN A 213 33.48 -15.75 -1.30
C GLN A 213 33.73 -14.79 -2.47
N ASN A 214 33.34 -15.17 -3.69
CA ASN A 214 33.51 -14.29 -4.85
C ASN A 214 32.53 -13.12 -4.82
N ALA A 215 31.33 -13.30 -4.28
CA ALA A 215 30.39 -12.21 -4.05
C ALA A 215 30.99 -11.13 -3.15
N LEU A 216 31.53 -11.51 -1.99
CA LEU A 216 32.17 -10.59 -1.06
C LEU A 216 33.38 -9.90 -1.71
N ALA A 217 34.28 -10.68 -2.31
CA ALA A 217 35.50 -10.14 -2.92
C ALA A 217 35.22 -9.09 -4.00
N LEU A 218 34.20 -9.29 -4.83
CA LEU A 218 33.82 -8.31 -5.85
C LEU A 218 33.05 -7.14 -5.24
N ALA A 219 32.12 -7.39 -4.32
CA ALA A 219 31.29 -6.37 -3.69
C ALA A 219 32.09 -5.32 -2.91
N GLU A 220 33.16 -5.73 -2.20
CA GLU A 220 34.05 -4.82 -1.47
C GLU A 220 34.73 -3.80 -2.39
N THR A 221 34.87 -4.12 -3.68
CA THR A 221 35.48 -3.22 -4.66
C THR A 221 34.50 -2.22 -5.27
N VAL A 222 33.19 -2.32 -5.00
CA VAL A 222 32.17 -1.42 -5.56
C VAL A 222 32.41 0.03 -5.13
N SER A 223 32.91 0.25 -3.90
CA SER A 223 33.25 1.57 -3.36
C SER A 223 34.39 2.29 -4.08
N GLN A 224 35.12 1.62 -4.97
CA GLN A 224 36.07 2.26 -5.90
C GLN A 224 35.37 2.97 -7.06
N GLY A 225 34.05 2.78 -7.20
CA GLY A 225 33.17 3.57 -8.06
C GLY A 225 32.53 4.74 -7.31
N SER A 226 31.41 5.24 -7.83
CA SER A 226 30.65 6.32 -7.19
C SER A 226 29.16 6.22 -7.49
N GLY A 227 28.36 7.03 -6.78
CA GLY A 227 26.93 7.14 -6.99
C GLY A 227 26.12 6.09 -6.23
N PRO A 228 24.79 6.05 -6.47
CA PRO A 228 23.87 5.30 -5.60
C PRO A 228 24.03 3.78 -5.64
N TRP A 229 24.72 3.22 -6.64
CA TRP A 229 25.03 1.80 -6.73
C TRP A 229 26.04 1.33 -5.68
N VAL A 230 26.81 2.24 -5.08
CA VAL A 230 27.76 1.90 -4.00
C VAL A 230 27.05 1.28 -2.81
N ALA A 231 25.94 1.86 -2.38
CA ALA A 231 25.16 1.34 -1.25
C ALA A 231 24.62 -0.07 -1.50
N GLU A 232 24.21 -0.36 -2.74
CA GLU A 232 23.74 -1.70 -3.14
C GLU A 232 24.89 -2.72 -3.19
N GLY A 233 26.11 -2.30 -3.54
CA GLY A 233 27.30 -3.16 -3.48
C GLY A 233 27.70 -3.51 -2.05
N GLU A 234 27.77 -2.50 -1.18
CA GLU A 234 28.04 -2.69 0.25
C GLU A 234 26.96 -3.57 0.91
N TRP A 235 25.71 -3.49 0.44
CA TRP A 235 24.64 -4.39 0.85
C TRP A 235 24.94 -5.85 0.48
N VAL A 236 25.43 -6.13 -0.74
CA VAL A 236 25.86 -7.48 -1.15
C VAL A 236 27.02 -7.98 -0.29
N ALA A 237 28.03 -7.12 -0.05
CA ALA A 237 29.16 -7.46 0.81
C ALA A 237 28.69 -7.85 2.23
N GLY A 238 27.76 -7.08 2.81
CA GLY A 238 27.18 -7.38 4.11
C GLY A 238 26.47 -8.73 4.17
N LEU A 239 25.65 -9.03 3.17
CA LEU A 239 24.93 -10.30 3.09
C LEU A 239 25.85 -11.51 2.89
N ALA A 240 26.86 -11.39 2.02
CA ALA A 240 27.84 -12.45 1.80
C ALA A 240 28.70 -12.71 3.06
N ALA A 241 29.23 -11.64 3.68
CA ALA A 241 29.98 -11.73 4.92
C ALA A 241 29.13 -12.32 6.07
N TRP A 242 27.84 -11.96 6.14
CA TRP A 242 26.89 -12.53 7.10
C TRP A 242 26.76 -14.05 6.95
N ARG A 243 26.58 -14.52 5.71
CA ARG A 243 26.47 -15.96 5.41
C ARG A 243 27.76 -16.72 5.77
N MET A 244 28.92 -16.13 5.51
CA MET A 244 30.23 -16.68 5.89
C MET A 244 30.53 -16.62 7.39
N GLY A 245 29.70 -15.90 8.17
CA GLY A 245 29.86 -15.75 9.61
C GLY A 245 30.88 -14.69 10.04
N TYR A 246 31.34 -13.85 9.11
CA TYR A 246 32.24 -12.73 9.38
C TYR A 246 31.45 -11.53 9.92
N CYS A 247 31.01 -11.62 11.17
CA CYS A 247 30.11 -10.63 11.76
C CYS A 247 30.66 -9.19 11.73
N ALA A 248 31.98 -8.99 11.89
CA ALA A 248 32.59 -7.67 11.88
C ALA A 248 32.57 -7.04 10.48
N LEU A 249 32.98 -7.82 9.46
CA LEU A 249 32.92 -7.40 8.06
C LEU A 249 31.48 -7.13 7.61
N ALA A 250 30.55 -8.00 8.01
CA ALA A 250 29.14 -7.81 7.71
C ALA A 250 28.60 -6.51 8.33
N GLY A 251 28.91 -6.26 9.61
CA GLY A 251 28.51 -5.03 10.31
C GLY A 251 29.05 -3.78 9.64
N GLU A 252 30.33 -3.76 9.28
CA GLU A 252 30.98 -2.63 8.59
C GLU A 252 30.34 -2.37 7.21
N ALA A 253 30.15 -3.42 6.40
CA ALA A 253 29.56 -3.30 5.07
C ALA A 253 28.10 -2.77 5.15
N PHE A 254 27.30 -3.29 6.09
CA PHE A 254 25.95 -2.76 6.29
C PHE A 254 25.96 -1.29 6.77
N GLN A 255 26.88 -0.89 7.64
CA GLN A 255 27.00 0.53 8.04
C GLN A 255 27.39 1.44 6.87
N LYS A 256 28.31 1.00 6.00
CA LYS A 256 28.67 1.72 4.76
C LYS A 256 27.49 1.82 3.80
N SER A 257 26.72 0.75 3.65
CA SER A 257 25.50 0.74 2.86
C SER A 257 24.49 1.76 3.40
N ALA A 258 24.25 1.78 4.71
CA ALA A 258 23.35 2.76 5.34
C ALA A 258 23.82 4.20 5.13
N ALA A 259 25.12 4.46 5.27
CA ALA A 259 25.71 5.79 5.14
C ALA A 259 25.71 6.36 3.71
N THR A 260 25.73 5.49 2.69
CA THR A 260 25.81 5.88 1.28
C THR A 260 24.47 5.74 0.53
N SER A 261 23.49 5.08 1.14
CA SER A 261 22.16 4.87 0.56
C SER A 261 21.38 6.18 0.41
N THR A 262 20.69 6.31 -0.72
CA THR A 262 19.69 7.38 -0.96
C THR A 262 18.25 6.86 -0.88
N ASN A 263 18.07 5.60 -0.50
CA ASN A 263 16.78 4.92 -0.41
C ASN A 263 16.45 4.60 1.05
N SER A 264 15.32 5.10 1.56
CA SER A 264 14.90 4.93 2.96
C SER A 264 14.77 3.45 3.38
N GLU A 265 14.25 2.58 2.49
CA GLU A 265 14.12 1.14 2.79
C GLU A 265 15.49 0.45 2.88
N LEU A 266 16.42 0.78 1.98
CA LEU A 266 17.80 0.26 2.08
C LEU A 266 18.51 0.77 3.32
N THR A 267 18.39 2.07 3.64
CA THR A 267 19.00 2.65 4.85
C THR A 267 18.50 1.95 6.11
N ALA A 268 17.18 1.75 6.24
CA ALA A 268 16.59 1.05 7.38
C ALA A 268 17.03 -0.42 7.45
N ALA A 269 17.04 -1.13 6.31
CA ALA A 269 17.51 -2.51 6.23
C ALA A 269 18.98 -2.61 6.65
N ALA A 270 19.84 -1.76 6.10
CA ALA A 270 21.27 -1.74 6.38
C ALA A 270 21.54 -1.47 7.88
N HIS A 271 20.87 -0.51 8.50
CA HIS A 271 20.96 -0.30 9.94
C HIS A 271 20.48 -1.53 10.74
N TYR A 272 19.36 -2.15 10.37
CA TYR A 272 18.85 -3.32 11.08
C TYR A 272 19.80 -4.53 10.97
N TRP A 273 20.35 -4.79 9.78
CA TRP A 273 21.32 -5.85 9.57
C TRP A 273 22.68 -5.57 10.21
N ALA A 274 23.12 -4.32 10.24
CA ALA A 274 24.29 -3.90 11.03
C ALA A 274 24.07 -4.18 12.53
N HIS A 275 22.89 -3.86 13.08
CA HIS A 275 22.52 -4.23 14.44
C HIS A 275 22.67 -5.74 14.67
N ARG A 276 22.10 -6.58 13.80
CA ARG A 276 22.18 -8.05 13.93
C ARG A 276 23.63 -8.55 13.88
N SER A 277 24.45 -8.00 13.00
CA SER A 277 25.89 -8.32 12.89
C SER A 277 26.64 -7.97 14.18
N LEU A 278 26.39 -6.79 14.75
CA LEU A 278 27.03 -6.34 16.00
C LEU A 278 26.58 -7.16 17.20
N VAL A 279 25.30 -7.56 17.29
CA VAL A 279 24.83 -8.52 18.31
C VAL A 279 25.58 -9.84 18.19
N ARG A 280 25.75 -10.37 16.97
CA ARG A 280 26.52 -11.60 16.71
C ARG A 280 28.00 -11.45 17.11
N CYS A 281 28.57 -10.25 16.93
CA CYS A 281 29.92 -9.90 17.38
C CYS A 281 30.05 -9.60 18.89
N ARG A 282 28.95 -9.60 19.65
CA ARG A 282 28.92 -9.24 21.08
C ARG A 282 29.30 -7.77 21.34
N GLU A 283 28.86 -6.86 20.47
CA GLU A 283 29.02 -5.41 20.57
C GLU A 283 27.67 -4.70 20.82
N PRO A 284 27.05 -4.88 22.01
CA PRO A 284 25.66 -4.46 22.25
C PRO A 284 25.44 -2.94 22.20
N GLU A 285 26.43 -2.14 22.59
CA GLU A 285 26.34 -0.67 22.60
C GLU A 285 26.25 -0.11 21.18
N ALA A 286 27.14 -0.56 20.29
CA ALA A 286 27.09 -0.20 18.88
C ALA A 286 25.84 -0.79 18.20
N ALA A 287 25.46 -2.03 18.55
CA ALA A 287 24.25 -2.65 18.03
C ALA A 287 22.99 -1.82 18.35
N GLN A 288 22.89 -1.28 19.56
CA GLN A 288 21.75 -0.48 19.98
C GLN A 288 21.63 0.82 19.18
N GLN A 289 22.75 1.47 18.85
CA GLN A 289 22.76 2.68 18.02
C GLN A 289 22.20 2.41 16.62
N GLN A 290 22.59 1.29 16.01
CA GLN A 290 22.09 0.88 14.70
C GLN A 290 20.59 0.56 14.74
N LEU A 291 20.10 -0.06 15.83
CA LEU A 291 18.68 -0.36 15.99
C LEU A 291 17.83 0.93 16.10
N TYR A 292 18.29 1.92 16.88
CA TYR A 292 17.63 3.23 16.93
C TYR A 292 17.64 3.94 15.57
N ALA A 293 18.75 3.85 14.82
CA ALA A 293 18.84 4.44 13.49
C ALA A 293 17.82 3.81 12.52
N ALA A 294 17.65 2.48 12.54
CA ALA A 294 16.61 1.81 11.77
C ALA A 294 15.20 2.25 12.18
N ALA A 295 14.94 2.38 13.50
CA ALA A 295 13.62 2.76 14.04
C ALA A 295 13.14 4.16 13.61
N ASN A 296 14.05 5.06 13.21
CA ASN A 296 13.68 6.37 12.66
C ASN A 296 12.99 6.30 11.28
N HIS A 297 12.97 5.12 10.64
CA HIS A 297 12.31 4.87 9.36
C HIS A 297 11.02 4.07 9.57
N ASP A 298 10.09 4.59 10.37
CA ASP A 298 8.93 3.85 10.91
C ASP A 298 7.86 3.41 9.88
N GLU A 299 7.97 3.83 8.62
CA GLU A 299 7.15 3.35 7.49
C GLU A 299 7.88 2.33 6.59
N THR A 300 9.08 1.90 6.97
CA THR A 300 9.84 0.82 6.29
C THR A 300 9.66 -0.51 7.01
N MET A 301 9.83 -1.62 6.30
CA MET A 301 9.71 -2.95 6.93
C MET A 301 10.68 -3.08 8.13
N TYR A 302 11.95 -2.76 7.93
CA TYR A 302 12.99 -2.91 8.95
C TYR A 302 12.91 -1.87 10.07
N GLY A 303 12.42 -0.65 9.78
CA GLY A 303 12.17 0.33 10.84
C GLY A 303 11.05 -0.12 11.78
N MET A 304 9.99 -0.72 11.24
CA MET A 304 8.92 -1.32 12.06
C MET A 304 9.41 -2.52 12.88
N LEU A 305 10.32 -3.34 12.36
CA LEU A 305 10.95 -4.42 13.14
C LEU A 305 11.84 -3.87 14.25
N ALA A 306 12.62 -2.82 13.96
CA ALA A 306 13.51 -2.19 14.92
C ALA A 306 12.74 -1.59 16.11
N ILE A 307 11.65 -0.89 15.82
CA ILE A 307 10.70 -0.38 16.82
C ILE A 307 10.21 -1.49 17.76
N ASP A 308 9.77 -2.60 17.18
CA ASP A 308 9.18 -3.71 17.92
C ASP A 308 10.21 -4.36 18.86
N GLN A 309 11.45 -4.51 18.35
CA GLN A 309 12.57 -5.05 19.12
C GLN A 309 13.06 -4.10 20.23
N LEU A 310 12.96 -2.78 20.01
CA LEU A 310 13.25 -1.77 21.04
C LEU A 310 12.19 -1.71 22.15
N GLY A 311 11.04 -2.40 21.97
CA GLY A 311 9.90 -2.26 22.87
C GLY A 311 9.35 -0.84 22.90
N ILE A 312 9.63 -0.05 21.86
CA ILE A 312 9.05 1.28 21.72
C ILE A 312 7.60 1.05 21.35
N GLU A 313 6.69 1.38 22.26
CA GLU A 313 5.35 1.75 21.84
C GLU A 313 5.53 2.90 20.87
N VAL A 314 5.41 2.64 19.57
CA VAL A 314 5.50 3.69 18.55
C VAL A 314 4.60 4.79 19.05
N PRO A 315 5.10 6.03 19.23
CA PRO A 315 4.20 7.13 19.49
C PRO A 315 3.12 7.01 18.43
N ALA A 316 1.89 6.80 18.90
CA ALA A 316 0.77 7.12 18.05
C ALA A 316 1.04 8.58 17.70
N ASN A 317 1.53 8.84 16.48
CA ASN A 317 0.88 9.89 15.72
C ASN A 317 -0.59 9.51 15.88
N ALA A 318 -1.27 10.15 16.84
CA ALA A 318 -2.60 9.77 17.28
C ALA A 318 -3.36 9.42 16.01
N PRO A 319 -4.03 8.26 15.93
CA PRO A 319 -4.68 7.84 14.69
C PRO A 319 -5.35 9.08 14.12
N ALA A 320 -4.95 9.43 12.89
CA ALA A 320 -5.23 10.75 12.32
C ALA A 320 -6.67 11.13 12.66
N PRO A 321 -6.90 12.32 13.26
CA PRO A 321 -8.15 12.63 13.93
C PRO A 321 -9.32 12.20 13.06
N GLY A 322 -10.29 11.52 13.67
CA GLY A 322 -11.49 11.08 12.96
C GLY A 322 -12.21 12.29 12.35
N PHE A 323 -13.02 12.05 11.33
CA PHE A 323 -13.93 13.07 10.83
C PHE A 323 -14.95 13.39 11.93
N ASP A 324 -15.07 14.67 12.29
CA ASP A 324 -15.96 15.12 13.36
C ASP A 324 -17.04 16.10 12.88
N ARG A 325 -17.88 16.56 13.81
CA ARG A 325 -18.96 17.50 13.49
C ARG A 325 -18.45 18.88 13.06
N ILE A 326 -17.31 19.32 13.58
CA ILE A 326 -16.70 20.61 13.23
C ILE A 326 -16.21 20.56 11.80
N ASP A 327 -15.59 19.45 11.40
CA ASP A 327 -15.22 19.20 10.00
C ASP A 327 -16.45 19.30 9.11
N TRP A 328 -17.54 18.61 9.44
CA TRP A 328 -18.79 18.68 8.68
C TRP A 328 -19.29 20.10 8.53
N ASP A 329 -19.46 20.84 9.63
CA ASP A 329 -20.01 22.19 9.60
C ASP A 329 -19.12 23.16 8.77
N ASN A 330 -17.82 22.89 8.64
CA ASN A 330 -16.88 23.68 7.83
C ASN A 330 -16.99 23.42 6.32
N ILE A 331 -17.42 22.23 5.89
CA ILE A 331 -17.39 21.82 4.48
C ILE A 331 -18.77 21.45 3.90
N ALA A 332 -19.82 21.40 4.73
CA ALA A 332 -21.17 21.03 4.31
C ALA A 332 -21.84 22.04 3.37
N ASP A 333 -21.33 23.28 3.32
CA ASP A 333 -21.77 24.31 2.37
C ASP A 333 -21.33 24.00 0.93
N ARG A 334 -20.39 23.07 0.74
CA ARG A 334 -19.91 22.64 -0.58
C ARG A 334 -20.87 21.65 -1.20
N SER A 335 -21.37 21.98 -2.39
CA SER A 335 -22.27 21.14 -3.19
C SER A 335 -21.68 19.72 -3.39
N ASN A 336 -20.43 19.64 -3.84
CA ASN A 336 -19.72 18.38 -4.09
C ASN A 336 -19.55 17.50 -2.85
N VAL A 337 -19.36 18.10 -1.66
CA VAL A 337 -19.27 17.33 -0.40
C VAL A 337 -20.57 16.58 -0.16
N ARG A 338 -21.71 17.28 -0.25
CA ARG A 338 -23.04 16.68 -0.09
C ARG A 338 -23.34 15.66 -1.19
N VAL A 339 -22.93 15.93 -2.42
CA VAL A 339 -23.04 14.98 -3.55
C VAL A 339 -22.24 13.71 -3.28
N ALA A 340 -21.00 13.81 -2.80
CA ALA A 340 -20.16 12.65 -2.52
C ALA A 340 -20.75 11.78 -1.38
N VAL A 341 -21.26 12.40 -0.31
CA VAL A 341 -21.97 11.67 0.75
C VAL A 341 -23.22 10.98 0.19
N ALA A 342 -24.06 11.71 -0.55
CA ALA A 342 -25.27 11.18 -1.17
C ALA A 342 -25.00 10.00 -2.12
N LEU A 343 -23.94 10.08 -2.93
CA LEU A 343 -23.50 9.01 -3.82
C LEU A 343 -23.05 7.77 -3.01
N THR A 344 -22.40 7.97 -1.87
CA THR A 344 -22.02 6.88 -0.97
C THR A 344 -23.25 6.20 -0.36
N GLU A 345 -24.27 6.96 0.08
CA GLU A 345 -25.53 6.43 0.62
C GLU A 345 -26.32 5.54 -0.35
N ILE A 346 -26.15 5.76 -1.67
CA ILE A 346 -26.78 4.95 -2.72
C ILE A 346 -25.87 3.86 -3.31
N GLY A 347 -24.68 3.64 -2.74
CA GLY A 347 -23.76 2.59 -3.19
C GLY A 347 -22.97 2.93 -4.46
N ARG A 348 -22.66 4.22 -4.68
CA ARG A 348 -21.87 4.72 -5.82
C ARG A 348 -20.51 5.32 -5.39
N PRO A 349 -19.66 4.57 -4.65
CA PRO A 349 -18.42 5.11 -4.10
C PRO A 349 -17.43 5.57 -5.18
N GLY A 350 -17.42 4.94 -6.36
CA GLY A 350 -16.56 5.37 -7.46
C GLY A 350 -16.86 6.78 -7.98
N LEU A 351 -18.15 7.14 -8.07
CA LEU A 351 -18.56 8.50 -8.42
C LEU A 351 -18.33 9.47 -7.26
N ALA A 352 -18.55 9.03 -6.01
CA ALA A 352 -18.24 9.82 -4.82
C ALA A 352 -16.74 10.19 -4.75
N ASP A 353 -15.87 9.22 -5.08
CA ASP A 353 -14.42 9.41 -5.20
C ASP A 353 -14.07 10.46 -6.26
N GLU A 354 -14.75 10.44 -7.40
CA GLU A 354 -14.52 11.41 -8.47
C GLU A 354 -14.90 12.83 -8.05
N VAL A 355 -16.11 12.98 -7.49
CA VAL A 355 -16.66 14.25 -7.03
C VAL A 355 -15.84 14.83 -5.88
N LEU A 356 -15.53 14.05 -4.84
CA LEU A 356 -14.81 14.56 -3.68
C LEU A 356 -13.36 14.91 -4.01
N ARG A 357 -12.71 14.13 -4.88
CA ARG A 357 -11.37 14.46 -5.39
C ARG A 357 -11.38 15.71 -6.27
N HIS A 358 -12.44 15.94 -7.03
CA HIS A 358 -12.63 17.18 -7.77
C HIS A 358 -12.79 18.37 -6.82
N GLU A 359 -13.61 18.22 -5.77
CA GLU A 359 -13.76 19.24 -4.72
C GLU A 359 -12.43 19.57 -4.05
N ALA A 360 -11.60 18.57 -3.73
CA ALA A 360 -10.26 18.81 -3.20
C ALA A 360 -9.42 19.71 -4.12
N ARG A 361 -9.63 19.63 -5.45
CA ARG A 361 -8.91 20.45 -6.44
C ARG A 361 -9.45 21.85 -6.58
N ILE A 362 -10.76 22.06 -6.57
CA ILE A 362 -11.36 23.39 -6.79
C ILE A 362 -11.66 24.16 -5.49
N GLY A 363 -11.74 23.44 -4.36
CA GLY A 363 -12.08 23.97 -3.05
C GLY A 363 -10.96 24.82 -2.42
N ARG A 364 -11.24 25.41 -1.24
CA ARG A 364 -10.24 26.23 -0.55
C ARG A 364 -9.20 25.31 0.10
N GLY A 365 -7.93 25.69 0.04
CA GLY A 365 -6.85 24.91 0.66
C GLY A 365 -7.06 24.60 2.16
N ARG A 366 -7.72 25.49 2.90
CA ARG A 366 -8.04 25.27 4.34
C ARG A 366 -9.05 24.15 4.60
N ASP A 367 -9.86 23.80 3.60
CA ASP A 367 -10.89 22.75 3.69
C ASP A 367 -10.25 21.36 3.45
N TYR A 368 -9.02 21.32 2.92
CA TYR A 368 -8.31 20.10 2.53
C TYR A 368 -8.17 19.05 3.65
N PRO A 369 -7.81 19.38 4.90
CA PRO A 369 -7.74 18.38 5.97
C PRO A 369 -9.10 17.75 6.31
N ALA A 370 -10.17 18.53 6.30
CA ALA A 370 -11.54 18.05 6.56
C ALA A 370 -12.03 17.15 5.42
N ILE A 371 -11.76 17.51 4.17
CA ILE A 371 -12.06 16.68 2.98
C ILE A 371 -11.27 15.35 3.04
N ALA A 372 -10.01 15.38 3.47
CA ALA A 372 -9.20 14.17 3.61
C ALA A 372 -9.77 13.21 4.67
N ARG A 373 -10.19 13.75 5.81
CA ARG A 373 -10.87 12.98 6.86
C ARG A 373 -12.21 12.43 6.39
N LEU A 374 -13.00 13.23 5.65
CA LEU A 374 -14.25 12.76 5.05
C LEU A 374 -14.01 11.63 4.04
N ALA A 375 -12.97 11.73 3.20
CA ALA A 375 -12.63 10.67 2.25
C ALA A 375 -12.28 9.34 2.94
N ARG A 376 -11.60 9.40 4.10
CA ARG A 376 -11.37 8.22 4.95
C ARG A 376 -12.67 7.69 5.55
N GLU A 377 -13.50 8.57 6.08
CA GLU A 377 -14.77 8.22 6.73
C GLU A 377 -15.78 7.60 5.76
N LEU A 378 -15.79 8.04 4.49
CA LEU A 378 -16.64 7.47 3.44
C LEU A 378 -16.03 6.21 2.79
N GLY A 379 -14.80 5.83 3.15
CA GLY A 379 -14.12 4.68 2.55
C GLY A 379 -13.81 4.89 1.05
N LEU A 380 -13.33 6.08 0.68
CA LEU A 380 -13.04 6.51 -0.70
C LEU A 380 -11.53 6.45 -1.02
N PRO A 381 -10.98 5.28 -1.39
CA PRO A 381 -9.54 5.07 -1.43
C PRO A 381 -8.84 5.85 -2.55
N ALA A 382 -9.49 6.11 -3.68
CA ALA A 382 -8.85 6.83 -4.78
C ALA A 382 -8.59 8.31 -4.42
N THR A 383 -9.50 8.92 -3.67
CA THR A 383 -9.40 10.27 -3.12
C THR A 383 -8.36 10.32 -2.03
N GLN A 384 -8.39 9.37 -1.09
CA GLN A 384 -7.37 9.27 -0.04
C GLN A 384 -5.96 9.19 -0.64
N LEU A 385 -5.72 8.30 -1.61
CA LEU A 385 -4.40 8.14 -2.25
C LEU A 385 -3.97 9.36 -3.08
N PHE A 386 -4.92 10.05 -3.72
CA PHE A 386 -4.64 11.33 -4.37
C PHE A 386 -4.17 12.36 -3.34
N MET A 387 -4.89 12.49 -2.23
CA MET A 387 -4.56 13.41 -1.14
C MET A 387 -3.31 12.98 -0.36
N ALA A 388 -2.96 11.69 -0.35
CA ALA A 388 -1.67 11.20 0.16
C ALA A 388 -0.49 11.73 -0.66
N SER A 389 -0.70 11.88 -1.97
CA SER A 389 0.35 12.19 -2.95
C SER A 389 0.45 13.68 -3.29
N TYR A 390 -0.63 14.43 -3.11
CA TYR A 390 -0.76 15.82 -3.54
C TYR A 390 -1.54 16.62 -2.51
N ALA A 391 -0.96 17.72 -2.01
CA ALA A 391 -1.68 18.70 -1.20
C ALA A 391 -1.58 20.11 -1.80
N PRO A 392 -2.56 21.01 -1.57
CA PRO A 392 -2.45 22.41 -1.92
C PRO A 392 -1.18 23.06 -1.34
N TYR A 393 -0.64 24.07 -2.01
CA TYR A 393 0.52 24.80 -1.49
C TYR A 393 0.23 25.39 -0.10
N GLY A 394 1.15 25.19 0.84
CA GLY A 394 0.98 25.59 2.24
C GLY A 394 0.27 24.57 3.12
N MET A 395 -0.26 23.48 2.55
CA MET A 395 -0.82 22.33 3.29
C MET A 395 0.14 21.14 3.23
N GLN A 396 -0.02 20.23 4.18
CA GLN A 396 0.67 18.94 4.20
C GLN A 396 -0.36 17.81 4.15
N SER A 397 0.01 16.72 3.50
CA SER A 397 -0.80 15.50 3.53
C SER A 397 -0.64 14.77 4.86
N ASP A 398 -1.73 14.17 5.33
CA ASP A 398 -1.71 13.26 6.45
C ASP A 398 -1.13 11.89 6.01
N PRO A 399 -0.05 11.39 6.63
CA PRO A 399 0.56 10.11 6.26
C PRO A 399 -0.40 8.92 6.31
N SER A 400 -1.46 8.95 7.13
CA SER A 400 -2.46 7.88 7.20
C SER A 400 -3.18 7.64 5.88
N LEU A 401 -3.27 8.64 5.00
CA LEU A 401 -3.90 8.54 3.68
C LEU A 401 -3.14 7.62 2.72
N ARG A 402 -1.86 7.31 3.01
CA ARG A 402 -1.05 6.36 2.23
C ARG A 402 -1.54 4.92 2.36
N PHE A 403 -2.34 4.62 3.39
CA PHE A 403 -2.92 3.31 3.69
C PHE A 403 -4.44 3.45 3.75
N PRO A 404 -5.10 3.57 2.58
CA PRO A 404 -6.48 4.02 2.52
C PRO A 404 -7.46 3.01 3.12
N LEU A 405 -8.52 3.52 3.73
CA LEU A 405 -9.65 2.73 4.18
C LEU A 405 -10.66 2.57 3.04
N ALA A 406 -11.27 1.38 2.95
CA ALA A 406 -12.37 1.09 2.04
C ALA A 406 -13.41 0.24 2.76
N HIS A 407 -14.69 0.44 2.44
CA HIS A 407 -15.81 -0.26 3.07
C HIS A 407 -16.27 -1.49 2.29
N TRP A 408 -15.40 -2.04 1.44
CA TRP A 408 -15.67 -3.25 0.69
C TRP A 408 -15.47 -4.49 1.55
N GLN A 409 -16.34 -5.48 1.35
CA GLN A 409 -16.19 -6.80 1.95
C GLN A 409 -16.26 -7.88 0.88
N PRO A 410 -15.56 -8.99 1.06
CA PRO A 410 -15.72 -10.14 0.18
C PRO A 410 -17.18 -10.62 0.18
N THR A 411 -17.73 -10.96 -0.99
CA THR A 411 -19.11 -11.50 -1.10
C THR A 411 -19.33 -12.78 -0.29
N THR A 412 -18.26 -13.51 0.04
CA THR A 412 -18.27 -14.72 0.87
C THR A 412 -17.98 -14.45 2.36
N GLY A 413 -17.85 -13.18 2.76
CA GLY A 413 -17.31 -12.78 4.06
C GLY A 413 -15.78 -12.92 4.16
N TRP A 414 -15.23 -12.42 5.25
CA TRP A 414 -13.80 -12.46 5.53
C TRP A 414 -13.35 -13.86 5.99
N SER A 415 -12.38 -14.44 5.30
CA SER A 415 -11.65 -15.67 5.67
C SER A 415 -10.14 -15.45 5.83
N VAL A 416 -9.65 -14.30 5.37
CA VAL A 416 -8.31 -13.75 5.59
C VAL A 416 -8.46 -12.45 6.39
N ASP A 417 -7.42 -12.08 7.13
CA ASP A 417 -7.34 -10.78 7.80
C ASP A 417 -7.59 -9.62 6.80
N PRO A 418 -8.58 -8.74 7.02
CA PRO A 418 -8.85 -7.60 6.15
C PRO A 418 -7.64 -6.70 5.92
N SER A 419 -6.79 -6.51 6.95
CA SER A 419 -5.57 -5.72 6.84
C SER A 419 -4.58 -6.31 5.83
N LEU A 420 -4.51 -7.64 5.74
CA LEU A 420 -3.67 -8.33 4.75
C LEU A 420 -4.28 -8.23 3.34
N ALA A 421 -5.60 -8.39 3.21
CA ALA A 421 -6.27 -8.24 1.92
C ALA A 421 -6.12 -6.82 1.34
N PHE A 422 -6.24 -5.80 2.18
CA PHE A 422 -6.03 -4.40 1.80
C PHE A 422 -4.56 -4.04 1.57
N ALA A 423 -3.62 -4.70 2.27
CA ALA A 423 -2.21 -4.61 1.96
C ALA A 423 -1.90 -5.09 0.53
N HIS A 424 -2.52 -6.20 0.12
CA HIS A 424 -2.47 -6.67 -1.27
C HIS A 424 -3.16 -5.70 -2.22
N ALA A 425 -4.40 -5.28 -1.95
CA ALA A 425 -5.12 -4.37 -2.84
C ALA A 425 -4.37 -3.04 -3.09
N LEU A 426 -3.68 -2.53 -2.06
CA LEU A 426 -2.81 -1.37 -2.18
C LEU A 426 -1.66 -1.63 -3.15
N GLN A 427 -0.98 -2.77 -3.02
CA GLN A 427 0.18 -3.08 -3.83
C GLN A 427 -0.17 -3.50 -5.26
N GLU A 428 -1.25 -4.26 -5.44
CA GLU A 428 -1.66 -4.85 -6.72
C GLU A 428 -2.31 -3.84 -7.66
N SER A 429 -3.19 -2.98 -7.14
CA SER A 429 -3.98 -2.06 -7.99
C SER A 429 -4.00 -0.63 -7.50
N ASN A 430 -3.42 -0.34 -6.33
CA ASN A 430 -3.58 0.94 -5.66
C ASN A 430 -5.08 1.28 -5.49
N PHE A 431 -5.87 0.27 -5.08
CA PHE A 431 -7.33 0.29 -4.91
C PHE A 431 -8.15 0.60 -6.18
N ARG A 432 -7.57 0.42 -7.37
CA ARG A 432 -8.30 0.61 -8.63
C ARG A 432 -9.11 -0.64 -8.96
N ALA A 433 -10.41 -0.61 -8.64
CA ALA A 433 -11.34 -1.72 -8.85
C ALA A 433 -11.42 -2.22 -10.31
N ARG A 434 -11.14 -1.34 -11.29
CA ARG A 434 -11.15 -1.65 -12.74
C ARG A 434 -9.74 -1.76 -13.35
N ALA A 435 -8.70 -1.97 -12.54
CA ALA A 435 -7.34 -2.11 -13.05
C ALA A 435 -7.19 -3.37 -13.90
N VAL A 436 -6.53 -3.25 -15.04
CA VAL A 436 -6.19 -4.38 -15.92
C VAL A 436 -4.69 -4.33 -16.21
N SER A 437 -3.97 -5.41 -15.88
CA SER A 437 -2.55 -5.53 -16.20
C SER A 437 -2.31 -5.97 -17.66
N PRO A 438 -1.09 -5.82 -18.19
CA PRO A 438 -0.72 -6.39 -19.50
C PRO A 438 -0.93 -7.91 -19.60
N ALA A 439 -0.86 -8.62 -18.47
CA ALA A 439 -1.13 -10.06 -18.38
C ALA A 439 -2.63 -10.40 -18.19
N ASN A 440 -3.52 -9.40 -18.36
CA ASN A 440 -4.97 -9.50 -18.16
C ASN A 440 -5.37 -9.91 -16.73
N ALA A 441 -4.56 -9.58 -15.72
CA ALA A 441 -4.96 -9.63 -14.33
C ALA A 441 -5.90 -8.45 -14.02
N ARG A 442 -6.97 -8.67 -13.24
CA ARG A 442 -8.07 -7.71 -13.10
C ARG A 442 -8.44 -7.37 -11.67
N GLY A 443 -8.82 -6.11 -11.48
CA GLY A 443 -9.40 -5.54 -10.27
C GLY A 443 -8.44 -5.45 -9.08
N LEU A 444 -9.01 -5.35 -7.88
CA LEU A 444 -8.30 -4.93 -6.67
C LEU A 444 -7.05 -5.74 -6.34
N MET A 445 -7.18 -7.06 -6.34
CA MET A 445 -6.13 -8.01 -6.01
C MET A 445 -5.51 -8.64 -7.27
N GLN A 446 -5.72 -8.04 -8.45
CA GLN A 446 -5.16 -8.47 -9.74
C GLN A 446 -5.36 -9.97 -10.00
N ILE A 447 -6.63 -10.40 -10.02
CA ILE A 447 -7.00 -11.80 -10.24
C ILE A 447 -6.88 -12.16 -11.73
N THR A 448 -6.20 -13.26 -12.03
CA THR A 448 -6.01 -13.72 -13.41
C THR A 448 -7.19 -14.59 -13.89
N PRO A 449 -7.40 -14.73 -15.21
CA PRO A 449 -8.41 -15.66 -15.74
C PRO A 449 -8.16 -17.12 -15.33
N ILE A 450 -6.91 -17.52 -15.09
CA ILE A 450 -6.57 -18.87 -14.59
C ILE A 450 -7.12 -19.03 -13.18
N THR A 451 -6.83 -18.06 -12.29
CA THR A 451 -7.30 -18.01 -10.91
C THR A 451 -8.84 -18.03 -10.84
N VAL A 452 -9.53 -17.35 -11.76
CA VAL A 452 -11.00 -17.41 -11.85
C VAL A 452 -11.49 -18.83 -12.14
N ARG A 453 -10.94 -19.49 -13.17
CA ARG A 453 -11.34 -20.86 -13.52
C ARG A 453 -11.10 -21.84 -12.38
N GLU A 454 -10.02 -21.64 -11.64
CA GLU A 454 -9.62 -22.51 -10.54
C GLU A 454 -10.50 -22.36 -9.28
N HIS A 455 -10.91 -21.12 -8.97
CA HIS A 455 -11.62 -20.84 -7.71
C HIS A 455 -13.13 -20.60 -7.85
N ALA A 456 -13.65 -20.29 -9.04
CA ALA A 456 -15.09 -20.05 -9.22
C ALA A 456 -15.98 -21.21 -8.71
N PRO A 457 -15.67 -22.51 -8.96
CA PRO A 457 -16.46 -23.61 -8.42
C PRO A 457 -16.47 -23.66 -6.89
N ARG A 458 -15.37 -23.24 -6.24
CA ARG A 458 -15.23 -23.23 -4.78
C ARG A 458 -15.96 -22.07 -4.13
N LEU A 459 -16.24 -21.02 -4.91
CA LEU A 459 -17.01 -19.84 -4.49
C LEU A 459 -18.50 -19.96 -4.87
N ASN A 460 -18.94 -21.13 -5.37
CA ASN A 460 -20.30 -21.34 -5.91
C ASN A 460 -20.68 -20.32 -7.01
N MET A 461 -19.69 -19.88 -7.79
CA MET A 461 -19.87 -18.96 -8.90
C MET A 461 -19.61 -19.66 -10.22
N SER A 462 -20.31 -19.25 -11.27
CA SER A 462 -19.98 -19.65 -12.63
C SER A 462 -18.94 -18.69 -13.20
N ALA A 463 -17.80 -19.22 -13.64
CA ALA A 463 -16.70 -18.42 -14.18
C ALA A 463 -17.12 -17.49 -15.34
N SER A 464 -18.14 -17.87 -16.12
CA SER A 464 -18.67 -17.07 -17.24
C SER A 464 -19.42 -15.80 -16.81
N TYR A 465 -19.82 -15.70 -15.55
CA TYR A 465 -20.60 -14.58 -15.01
C TYR A 465 -19.86 -13.81 -13.91
N VAL A 466 -18.58 -14.11 -13.68
CA VAL A 466 -17.77 -13.40 -12.68
C VAL A 466 -17.43 -12.00 -13.19
N ASN A 467 -17.87 -10.98 -12.45
CA ASN A 467 -17.44 -9.61 -12.65
C ASN A 467 -16.27 -9.29 -11.71
N LEU A 468 -15.04 -9.30 -12.23
CA LEU A 468 -13.84 -8.96 -11.45
C LEU A 468 -13.66 -7.45 -11.21
N ASP A 469 -14.47 -6.61 -11.87
CA ASP A 469 -14.47 -5.17 -11.65
C ASP A 469 -15.27 -4.79 -10.38
N ASP A 470 -16.07 -5.73 -9.86
CA ASP A 470 -16.71 -5.62 -8.55
C ASP A 470 -15.68 -5.91 -7.44
N PRO A 471 -15.33 -4.90 -6.60
CA PRO A 471 -14.46 -5.07 -5.44
C PRO A 471 -14.75 -6.27 -4.56
N GLU A 472 -16.03 -6.51 -4.24
CA GLU A 472 -16.46 -7.52 -3.27
C GLU A 472 -16.28 -8.94 -3.84
N VAL A 473 -16.52 -9.09 -5.14
CA VAL A 473 -16.23 -10.34 -5.87
C VAL A 473 -14.71 -10.54 -5.99
N ASN A 474 -13.97 -9.50 -6.36
CA ASN A 474 -12.52 -9.56 -6.51
C ASN A 474 -11.81 -9.97 -5.21
N LEU A 475 -12.22 -9.39 -4.08
CA LEU A 475 -11.72 -9.75 -2.75
C LEU A 475 -12.00 -11.21 -2.41
N ALA A 476 -13.18 -11.75 -2.76
CA ALA A 476 -13.49 -13.17 -2.52
C ALA A 476 -12.54 -14.10 -3.28
N PHE A 477 -12.24 -13.81 -4.55
CA PHE A 477 -11.25 -14.54 -5.32
C PHE A 477 -9.82 -14.40 -4.77
N GLY A 478 -9.42 -13.19 -4.36
CA GLY A 478 -8.10 -12.93 -3.81
C GLY A 478 -7.84 -13.66 -2.49
N GLN A 479 -8.81 -13.66 -1.56
CA GLN A 479 -8.73 -14.44 -0.34
C GLN A 479 -8.60 -15.93 -0.64
N ARG A 480 -9.42 -16.44 -1.57
CA ARG A 480 -9.37 -17.86 -1.93
C ARG A 480 -8.03 -18.25 -2.54
N ASN A 481 -7.42 -17.36 -3.31
CA ASN A 481 -6.08 -17.54 -3.85
C ASN A 481 -5.03 -17.59 -2.73
N LEU A 482 -5.08 -16.67 -1.77
CA LEU A 482 -4.18 -16.66 -0.61
C LEU A 482 -4.28 -17.94 0.23
N GLU A 483 -5.49 -18.46 0.46
CA GLU A 483 -5.70 -19.75 1.14
C GLU A 483 -5.07 -20.91 0.37
N MET A 484 -5.24 -20.96 -0.96
CA MET A 484 -4.61 -21.98 -1.79
C MET A 484 -3.08 -21.93 -1.67
N LEU A 485 -2.50 -20.73 -1.71
CA LEU A 485 -1.05 -20.55 -1.55
C LEU A 485 -0.59 -20.95 -0.14
N ARG A 486 -1.35 -20.62 0.90
CA ARG A 486 -1.10 -21.05 2.28
C ARG A 486 -1.07 -22.57 2.42
N ASP A 487 -2.02 -23.25 1.78
CA ASP A 487 -2.19 -24.70 1.90
C ASP A 487 -1.21 -25.49 1.01
N SER A 488 -0.44 -24.82 0.16
CA SER A 488 0.60 -25.43 -0.66
C SER A 488 1.84 -25.81 0.15
N ALA A 489 2.36 -27.02 -0.07
CA ALA A 489 3.59 -27.50 0.56
C ALA A 489 4.80 -26.61 0.26
N ALA A 490 4.84 -25.95 -0.91
CA ALA A 490 5.93 -25.06 -1.31
C ALA A 490 6.07 -23.86 -0.35
N THR A 491 4.97 -23.34 0.20
CA THR A 491 4.99 -22.19 1.10
C THR A 491 5.14 -22.58 2.56
N GLN A 492 4.81 -23.83 2.91
CA GLN A 492 4.87 -24.36 4.28
C GLN A 492 4.02 -23.53 5.27
N GLY A 493 2.99 -22.84 4.78
CA GLY A 493 2.18 -21.91 5.58
C GLY A 493 2.89 -20.61 6.00
N ARG A 494 4.15 -20.40 5.58
CA ARG A 494 4.98 -19.25 5.99
C ARG A 494 4.57 -18.01 5.21
N LEU A 495 4.18 -16.96 5.94
CA LEU A 495 3.63 -15.73 5.35
C LEU A 495 4.54 -15.12 4.26
N PRO A 496 5.87 -14.95 4.44
CA PRO A 496 6.73 -14.37 3.40
C PRO A 496 6.77 -15.20 2.12
N LYS A 497 6.72 -16.53 2.23
CA LYS A 497 6.68 -17.45 1.09
C LYS A 497 5.36 -17.38 0.35
N ILE A 498 4.25 -17.19 1.06
CA ILE A 498 2.92 -16.99 0.47
C ILE A 498 2.89 -15.67 -0.31
N MET A 499 3.43 -14.58 0.25
CA MET A 499 3.52 -13.29 -0.47
C MET A 499 4.38 -13.43 -1.74
N ALA A 500 5.51 -14.13 -1.65
CA ALA A 500 6.36 -14.41 -2.80
C ALA A 500 5.61 -15.23 -3.86
N ALA A 501 4.87 -16.26 -3.44
CA ALA A 501 4.12 -17.11 -4.35
C ALA A 501 2.93 -16.40 -5.00
N TYR A 502 2.36 -15.39 -4.36
CA TYR A 502 1.31 -14.55 -4.96
C TYR A 502 1.85 -13.78 -6.17
N ASN A 503 3.08 -13.26 -6.07
CA ASN A 503 3.71 -12.47 -7.13
C ASN A 503 4.43 -13.34 -8.18
N ALA A 504 5.23 -14.32 -7.76
CA ALA A 504 6.08 -15.13 -8.65
C ALA A 504 5.46 -16.48 -9.05
N GLY A 505 4.39 -16.91 -8.37
CA GLY A 505 3.83 -18.26 -8.49
C GLY A 505 4.51 -19.28 -7.56
N LEU A 506 3.92 -20.47 -7.47
CA LEU A 506 4.40 -21.54 -6.59
C LEU A 506 5.72 -22.17 -7.07
N SER A 507 5.93 -22.32 -8.37
CA SER A 507 7.09 -23.04 -8.90
C SER A 507 8.43 -22.38 -8.53
N PRO A 508 8.62 -21.05 -8.64
CA PRO A 508 9.83 -20.40 -8.15
C PRO A 508 10.02 -20.56 -6.64
N VAL A 509 8.95 -20.38 -5.84
CA VAL A 509 9.02 -20.52 -4.38
C VAL A 509 9.39 -21.93 -3.95
N ASP A 510 8.90 -22.95 -4.66
CA ASP A 510 9.26 -24.35 -4.41
C ASP A 510 10.75 -24.60 -4.65
N ARG A 511 11.31 -24.10 -5.76
CA ARG A 511 12.76 -24.17 -6.05
C ARG A 511 13.60 -23.44 -5.01
N TRP A 512 13.16 -22.26 -4.59
CA TRP A 512 13.84 -21.45 -3.58
C TRP A 512 13.88 -22.10 -2.19
N ASN A 513 13.09 -23.14 -1.93
CA ASN A 513 13.24 -23.94 -0.70
C ASN A 513 14.57 -24.71 -0.65
N THR A 514 15.20 -24.95 -1.80
CA THR A 514 16.48 -25.68 -1.89
C THR A 514 17.61 -24.83 -2.47
N GLU A 515 17.31 -23.82 -3.30
CA GLU A 515 18.32 -22.99 -3.96
C GLU A 515 18.85 -21.86 -3.07
N ILE A 516 18.04 -21.30 -2.16
CA ILE A 516 18.44 -20.17 -1.33
C ILE A 516 19.17 -20.67 -0.07
N ASN A 517 20.42 -20.23 0.14
CA ASN A 517 21.12 -20.35 1.42
C ASN A 517 20.60 -19.31 2.43
N ASP A 518 19.47 -19.61 3.06
CA ASP A 518 18.84 -18.72 4.05
C ASP A 518 19.27 -18.96 5.50
N GLN A 519 20.07 -20.00 5.77
CA GLN A 519 20.45 -20.42 7.13
C GLN A 519 19.25 -20.57 8.08
N ASN A 520 18.07 -20.93 7.54
CA ASN A 520 16.78 -20.99 8.21
C ASN A 520 16.32 -19.63 8.83
N ASP A 521 16.91 -18.51 8.42
CA ASP A 521 16.54 -17.16 8.81
C ASP A 521 15.52 -16.56 7.82
N PRO A 522 14.29 -16.22 8.27
CA PRO A 522 13.27 -15.66 7.39
C PRO A 522 13.68 -14.35 6.72
N LEU A 523 14.42 -13.48 7.41
CA LEU A 523 14.86 -12.20 6.85
C LEU A 523 15.95 -12.43 5.80
N LEU A 524 16.88 -13.37 6.05
CA LEU A 524 17.89 -13.72 5.06
C LEU A 524 17.25 -14.33 3.82
N TRP A 525 16.25 -15.21 3.99
CA TRP A 525 15.48 -15.77 2.89
C TRP A 525 14.84 -14.67 2.04
N MET A 526 14.14 -13.73 2.69
CA MET A 526 13.50 -12.60 2.01
C MET A 526 14.50 -11.79 1.20
N GLU A 527 15.64 -11.40 1.78
CA GLU A 527 16.67 -10.61 1.09
C GLU A 527 17.42 -11.38 0.00
N SER A 528 17.35 -12.71 0.04
CA SER A 528 18.00 -13.60 -0.92
C SER A 528 17.13 -14.00 -2.11
N ILE A 529 15.84 -13.62 -2.14
CA ILE A 529 14.93 -13.95 -3.27
C ILE A 529 15.55 -13.45 -4.59
N PRO A 530 15.89 -14.32 -5.56
CA PRO A 530 16.60 -13.92 -6.77
C PRO A 530 15.82 -12.91 -7.63
N TYR A 531 14.49 -13.05 -7.69
CA TYR A 531 13.64 -12.15 -8.45
C TYR A 531 13.51 -10.82 -7.71
N TRP A 532 14.15 -9.78 -8.26
CA TRP A 532 14.15 -8.43 -7.68
C TRP A 532 12.72 -7.91 -7.41
N GLU A 533 11.82 -8.07 -8.37
CA GLU A 533 10.43 -7.62 -8.22
C GLU A 533 9.75 -8.32 -7.05
N THR A 534 9.90 -9.64 -6.95
CA THR A 534 9.32 -10.44 -5.87
C THR A 534 9.93 -10.09 -4.51
N ARG A 535 11.25 -9.88 -4.44
CA ARG A 535 11.93 -9.44 -3.19
C ARG A 535 11.31 -8.15 -2.66
N GLY A 536 11.19 -7.15 -3.54
CA GLY A 536 10.55 -5.87 -3.20
C GLY A 536 9.07 -6.06 -2.82
N TYR A 537 8.35 -6.91 -3.55
CA TYR A 537 6.94 -7.20 -3.30
C TYR A 537 6.69 -7.77 -1.90
N VAL A 538 7.46 -8.78 -1.48
CA VAL A 538 7.30 -9.38 -0.13
C VAL A 538 7.49 -8.33 0.94
N ALA A 539 8.58 -7.54 0.89
CA ALA A 539 8.84 -6.50 1.87
C ALA A 539 7.72 -5.44 1.92
N ILE A 540 7.25 -5.00 0.75
CA ILE A 540 6.18 -4.01 0.60
C ILE A 540 4.85 -4.49 1.17
N VAL A 541 4.43 -5.72 0.87
CA VAL A 541 3.15 -6.26 1.35
C VAL A 541 3.21 -6.50 2.86
N MET A 542 4.32 -7.04 3.38
CA MET A 542 4.52 -7.19 4.82
C MET A 542 4.46 -5.84 5.55
N ARG A 543 5.16 -4.82 5.05
CA ARG A 543 5.09 -3.46 5.58
C ARG A 543 3.68 -2.88 5.49
N ASN A 544 3.01 -3.02 4.35
CA ASN A 544 1.63 -2.55 4.19
C ASN A 544 0.69 -3.21 5.22
N TYR A 545 0.81 -4.52 5.41
CA TYR A 545 0.01 -5.27 6.37
C TYR A 545 0.18 -4.72 7.78
N TRP A 546 1.42 -4.50 8.21
CA TRP A 546 1.71 -3.95 9.53
C TRP A 546 1.28 -2.50 9.69
N MET A 547 1.28 -1.71 8.62
CA MET A 547 0.76 -0.34 8.64
C MET A 547 -0.77 -0.32 8.78
N TYR A 548 -1.48 -1.26 8.15
CA TYR A 548 -2.91 -1.46 8.40
C TYR A 548 -3.18 -1.96 9.83
N GLU A 549 -2.40 -2.91 10.34
CA GLU A 549 -2.54 -3.35 11.74
C GLU A 549 -2.26 -2.20 12.72
N ARG A 550 -1.24 -1.36 12.44
CA ARG A 550 -0.95 -0.13 13.22
C ARG A 550 -2.12 0.85 13.18
N ALA A 551 -2.69 1.10 12.01
CA ALA A 551 -3.83 2.02 11.85
C ALA A 551 -5.10 1.49 12.53
N ALA A 552 -5.29 0.17 12.52
CA ALA A 552 -6.40 -0.49 13.21
C ALA A 552 -6.18 -0.53 14.74
N GLY A 553 -4.96 -0.34 15.23
CA GLY A 553 -4.62 -0.53 16.65
C GLY A 553 -4.60 -2.01 17.06
N THR A 554 -4.42 -2.92 16.10
CA THR A 554 -4.35 -4.36 16.37
C THR A 554 -2.92 -4.81 16.63
N PRO A 555 -2.69 -5.76 17.54
CA PRO A 555 -1.38 -6.38 17.70
C PRO A 555 -0.93 -7.04 16.38
N SER A 556 0.36 -7.02 16.09
CA SER A 556 0.94 -7.72 14.94
C SER A 556 1.74 -8.95 15.38
N PRO A 557 1.19 -10.18 15.32
CA PRO A 557 1.95 -11.39 15.60
C PRO A 557 3.00 -11.67 14.53
N SER A 558 2.71 -11.35 13.26
CA SER A 558 3.62 -11.60 12.14
C SER A 558 4.88 -10.74 12.20
N ARG A 559 4.75 -9.45 12.55
CA ARG A 559 5.88 -8.55 12.78
C ARG A 559 6.72 -8.98 13.96
N ARG A 560 6.08 -9.30 15.10
CA ARG A 560 6.75 -9.79 16.31
C ARG A 560 7.55 -11.06 16.05
N ALA A 561 6.99 -12.01 15.31
CA ALA A 561 7.70 -13.23 14.93
C ALA A 561 8.95 -12.92 14.09
N LEU A 562 8.84 -12.07 13.05
CA LEU A 562 10.02 -11.68 12.25
C LEU A 562 11.07 -10.91 13.04
N ALA A 563 10.67 -10.02 13.95
CA ALA A 563 11.59 -9.27 14.81
C ALA A 563 12.39 -10.21 15.75
N GLN A 564 11.83 -11.38 16.05
CA GLN A 564 12.46 -12.44 16.83
C GLN A 564 13.22 -13.47 15.97
N GLY A 565 13.31 -13.27 14.65
CA GLY A 565 13.92 -14.22 13.72
C GLY A 565 13.10 -15.50 13.48
N LEU A 566 11.81 -15.49 13.80
CA LEU A 566 10.90 -16.61 13.62
C LEU A 566 10.11 -16.46 12.31
N TRP A 567 9.82 -17.58 11.67
CA TRP A 567 8.96 -17.63 10.49
C TRP A 567 7.50 -17.35 10.88
N PRO A 568 6.91 -16.20 10.49
CA PRO A 568 5.50 -15.95 10.76
C PRO A 568 4.64 -16.89 9.90
N GLN A 569 3.64 -17.50 10.52
CA GLN A 569 2.62 -18.27 9.82
C GLN A 569 1.57 -17.33 9.22
N PHE A 570 0.88 -17.78 8.18
CA PHE A 570 -0.25 -17.06 7.63
C PHE A 570 -1.30 -16.78 8.71
N PRO A 571 -1.79 -15.53 8.85
CA PRO A 571 -2.76 -15.19 9.87
C PRO A 571 -4.05 -15.98 9.63
N GLN A 572 -4.55 -16.65 10.66
CA GLN A 572 -5.91 -17.18 10.63
C GLN A 572 -6.86 -16.01 10.85
N ALA A 573 -7.94 -15.90 10.06
CA ALA A 573 -8.98 -14.93 10.36
C ALA A 573 -9.46 -15.13 11.79
N TYR A 574 -9.56 -14.03 12.55
CA TYR A 574 -10.10 -14.05 13.90
C TYR A 574 -11.56 -14.49 13.79
N ARG A 575 -11.82 -15.80 13.94
CA ARG A 575 -13.18 -16.28 14.15
C ARG A 575 -13.55 -15.78 15.53
N ALA A 576 -14.19 -14.61 15.60
CA ALA A 576 -15.00 -14.27 16.75
C ALA A 576 -15.98 -15.43 16.89
N ARG A 577 -15.71 -16.34 17.83
CA ARG A 577 -16.76 -17.25 18.31
C ARG A 577 -17.84 -16.30 18.78
N SER A 578 -18.95 -16.26 18.06
CA SER A 578 -20.21 -15.83 18.64
C SER A 578 -20.33 -16.63 19.93
N ALA A 579 -20.13 -15.97 21.06
CA ALA A 579 -20.55 -16.51 22.33
C ALA A 579 -22.06 -16.61 22.24
N GLN A 580 -22.56 -17.75 21.76
CA GLN A 580 -23.87 -18.22 22.17
C GLN A 580 -23.79 -18.32 23.69
N LEU A 581 -24.38 -17.32 24.34
CA LEU A 581 -24.76 -17.40 25.73
C LEU A 581 -25.82 -18.51 25.80
N ASP A 582 -25.38 -19.74 26.04
CA ASP A 582 -26.22 -20.76 26.65
C ASP A 582 -26.32 -20.41 28.14
N GLN A 583 -27.35 -19.64 28.50
CA GLN A 583 -28.06 -19.73 29.79
C GLN A 583 -29.54 -19.42 29.60
#